data_AF-A0A7E6E2D8-F1
#
_entry.id   AF-A0A7E6E2D8-F1
#
_cell.length_a   1.000
_cell.length_b   1.000
_cell.length_c   1.000
_cell.angle_alpha   90.00
_cell.angle_beta   90.00
_cell.angle_gamma   90.00
#
_symmetry.space_group_name_H-M   'P 1'
#
loop_
_entity.id
_entity.type
_entity.pdbx_description
1 polymer ?
#
loop_
_entity_poly.entity_id
_entity_poly.type
_entity_poly.pdbx_seq_one_letter_code
_entity_poly.pdbx_strand_id
1 'polypeptide(L)'
;MKLVTVLMLTALPLYCYAGIGCDLLDDMISTTIDPDVDVTEYINNLKDFLPGEETEKAYTFMKECFLHQSEETLEKCAKTQQAIYSSFWCARH
;
A
#
# COMPACT_ATOMS: atom_id res chain seq x y z
N MET A 1 -37.04 -19.56 5.48
CA MET A 1 -36.02 -19.80 4.44
C MET A 1 -35.70 -18.57 3.56
N LYS A 2 -36.60 -17.59 3.38
CA LYS A 2 -36.30 -16.38 2.58
C LYS A 2 -35.36 -15.38 3.27
N LEU A 3 -35.48 -15.21 4.59
CA LEU A 3 -34.68 -14.25 5.36
C LEU A 3 -33.18 -14.59 5.38
N VAL A 4 -32.83 -15.86 5.55
CA VAL A 4 -31.43 -16.31 5.57
C VAL A 4 -30.76 -16.05 4.21
N THR A 5 -31.46 -16.28 3.10
CA THR A 5 -30.95 -16.02 1.75
C THR A 5 -30.74 -14.53 1.49
N VAL A 6 -31.65 -13.66 1.96
CA VAL A 6 -31.49 -12.20 1.86
C VAL A 6 -30.28 -11.73 2.66
N LEU A 7 -30.07 -12.27 3.88
CA LEU A 7 -28.94 -11.92 4.74
C LEU A 7 -27.60 -12.34 4.14
N MET A 8 -27.54 -13.51 3.49
CA MET A 8 -26.35 -13.92 2.75
C MET A 8 -26.10 -13.03 1.53
N LEU A 9 -27.13 -12.72 0.74
CA LEU A 9 -27.00 -11.85 -0.44
C LEU A 9 -26.58 -10.41 -0.10
N THR A 10 -26.93 -9.89 1.07
CA THR A 10 -26.44 -8.58 1.53
C THR A 10 -25.00 -8.61 2.04
N ALA A 11 -24.52 -9.78 2.47
CA ALA A 11 -23.13 -9.94 2.90
C ALA A 11 -22.19 -10.26 1.73
N LEU A 12 -22.69 -10.87 0.63
CA LEU A 12 -21.89 -11.16 -0.57
C LEU A 12 -21.14 -9.93 -1.14
N PRO A 13 -21.73 -8.72 -1.25
CA PRO A 13 -21.00 -7.52 -1.68
C PRO A 13 -19.84 -7.16 -0.76
N LEU A 14 -19.98 -7.41 0.55
CA LEU A 14 -18.92 -7.17 1.54
C LEU A 14 -17.82 -8.24 1.45
N TYR A 15 -18.17 -9.47 1.12
CA TYR A 15 -17.21 -10.55 0.88
C TYR A 15 -16.50 -10.45 -0.48
N CYS A 16 -17.12 -9.79 -1.46
CA CYS A 16 -16.52 -9.49 -2.75
C CYS A 16 -15.81 -8.13 -2.80
N TYR A 17 -15.87 -7.35 -1.71
CA TYR A 17 -15.05 -6.15 -1.51
C TYR A 17 -13.73 -6.55 -0.82
N ALA A 18 -13.00 -7.50 -1.42
CA ALA A 18 -11.57 -7.53 -1.18
C ALA A 18 -11.05 -6.21 -1.75
N GLY A 19 -10.40 -5.38 -0.91
CA GLY A 19 -9.80 -4.14 -1.37
C GLY A 19 -8.93 -4.40 -2.61
N ILE A 20 -8.88 -3.43 -3.52
CA ILE A 20 -7.97 -3.55 -4.66
C ILE A 20 -6.56 -3.34 -4.13
N GLY A 21 -5.76 -4.40 -4.08
CA GLY A 21 -4.36 -4.33 -3.65
C GLY A 21 -4.00 -5.35 -2.58
N CYS A 22 -2.87 -5.11 -1.94
CA CYS A 22 -2.35 -5.88 -0.82
C CYS A 22 -2.10 -4.90 0.32
N ASP A 23 -2.80 -5.06 1.45
CA ASP A 23 -2.72 -4.12 2.58
C ASP A 23 -1.26 -3.86 3.02
N LEU A 24 -0.42 -4.91 3.03
CA LEU A 24 1.01 -4.79 3.36
C LEU A 24 1.78 -3.90 2.37
N LEU A 25 1.44 -3.97 1.08
CA LEU A 25 2.05 -3.13 0.06
C LEU A 25 1.54 -1.69 0.16
N ASP A 26 0.27 -1.50 0.49
CA ASP A 26 -0.32 -0.18 0.71
C ASP A 26 0.29 0.52 1.91
N ASP A 27 0.49 -0.20 3.01
CA ASP A 27 1.18 0.29 4.21
C ASP A 27 2.65 0.62 3.91
N MET A 28 3.33 -0.22 3.13
CA MET A 28 4.71 0.03 2.70
C MET A 28 4.81 1.29 1.82
N ILE A 29 3.91 1.50 0.86
CA ILE A 29 3.95 2.69 0.00
C ILE A 29 3.58 3.94 0.79
N SER A 30 2.53 3.88 1.64
CA SER A 30 2.10 5.02 2.45
C SER A 30 3.21 5.50 3.38
N THR A 31 3.86 4.60 4.12
CA THR A 31 5.01 4.94 4.97
C THR A 31 6.25 5.38 4.18
N THR A 32 6.42 4.92 2.93
CA THR A 32 7.51 5.38 2.05
C THR A 32 7.34 6.86 1.70
N ILE A 33 6.14 7.27 1.30
CA ILE A 33 5.85 8.63 0.83
C ILE A 33 5.47 9.61 1.96
N ASP A 34 5.29 9.12 3.19
CA ASP A 34 5.00 9.96 4.36
C ASP A 34 6.26 10.75 4.78
N PRO A 35 6.25 12.10 4.74
CA PRO A 35 7.38 12.91 5.15
C PRO A 35 7.65 12.89 6.67
N ASP A 36 6.67 12.49 7.49
CA ASP A 36 6.77 12.46 8.95
C ASP A 36 7.37 11.13 9.47
N VAL A 37 7.40 10.09 8.64
CA VAL A 37 8.05 8.81 8.96
C VAL A 37 9.55 8.92 8.67
N ASP A 38 10.38 8.77 9.70
CA ASP A 38 11.84 8.79 9.54
C ASP A 38 12.40 7.47 8.97
N VAL A 39 13.67 7.48 8.57
CA VAL A 39 14.34 6.32 7.97
C VAL A 39 14.41 5.12 8.92
N THR A 40 14.61 5.36 10.22
CA THR A 40 14.74 4.29 11.21
C THR A 40 13.39 3.61 11.45
N GLU A 41 12.33 4.40 11.59
CA GLU A 41 10.96 3.91 11.70
C GLU A 41 10.57 3.10 10.45
N TYR A 42 10.85 3.65 9.26
CA TYR A 42 10.58 2.99 7.99
C TYR A 42 11.24 1.60 7.87
N ILE A 43 12.54 1.51 8.18
CA ILE A 43 13.26 0.23 8.14
C ILE A 43 12.73 -0.75 9.19
N ASN A 44 12.43 -0.28 10.39
CA ASN A 44 11.85 -1.13 11.44
C ASN A 44 10.49 -1.71 11.04
N ASN A 45 9.66 -0.93 10.35
CA ASN A 45 8.36 -1.38 9.84
C ASN A 45 8.49 -2.46 8.75
N LEU A 46 9.61 -2.46 8.01
CA LEU A 46 9.83 -3.39 6.90
C LEU A 46 10.77 -4.56 7.22
N LYS A 47 11.36 -4.60 8.42
CA LYS A 47 12.42 -5.56 8.80
C LYS A 47 12.12 -7.03 8.44
N ASP A 48 10.86 -7.46 8.57
CA ASP A 48 10.44 -8.85 8.32
C ASP A 48 10.45 -9.20 6.82
N PHE A 49 10.49 -8.17 5.96
CA PHE A 49 10.54 -8.27 4.49
C PHE A 49 11.93 -7.97 3.91
N LEU A 50 12.91 -7.60 4.76
CA LEU A 50 14.27 -7.27 4.35
C LEU A 50 15.18 -8.48 4.61
N PRO A 51 15.51 -9.30 3.60
CA PRO A 51 16.23 -10.57 3.79
C PRO A 51 17.71 -10.41 4.18
N GLY A 52 18.24 -9.17 4.20
CA GLY A 52 19.61 -8.92 4.61
C GLY A 52 20.05 -7.46 4.44
N GLU A 53 21.30 -7.21 4.80
CA GLU A 53 21.92 -5.88 4.87
C GLU A 53 21.88 -5.12 3.53
N GLU A 54 22.03 -5.82 2.40
CA GLU A 54 21.97 -5.19 1.08
C GLU A 54 20.58 -4.62 0.79
N THR A 55 19.53 -5.38 1.10
CA THR A 55 18.15 -4.94 0.90
C THR A 55 17.78 -3.82 1.86
N GLU A 56 18.23 -3.92 3.11
CA GLU A 56 18.07 -2.83 4.09
C GLU A 56 18.70 -1.52 3.59
N LYS A 57 19.96 -1.56 3.12
CA LYS A 57 20.62 -0.38 2.53
C LYS A 57 19.86 0.21 1.34
N ALA A 58 19.32 -0.64 0.46
CA ALA A 58 18.53 -0.20 -0.68
C ALA A 58 17.26 0.53 -0.24
N TYR A 59 16.56 0.01 0.77
CA TYR A 59 15.35 0.62 1.31
C TYR A 59 15.65 1.89 2.13
N THR A 60 16.77 1.95 2.83
CA THR A 60 17.26 3.16 3.51
C THR A 60 17.46 4.27 2.49
N PHE A 61 18.22 3.99 1.43
CA PHE A 61 18.46 4.95 0.34
C PHE A 61 17.15 5.36 -0.35
N MET A 62 16.25 4.40 -0.59
CA MET A 62 14.94 4.68 -1.18
C MET A 62 14.15 5.66 -0.31
N LYS A 63 14.06 5.43 1.00
CA LYS A 63 13.35 6.34 1.92
C LYS A 63 13.99 7.72 1.95
N GLU A 64 15.32 7.79 2.02
CA GLU A 64 16.04 9.06 1.93
C GLU A 64 15.68 9.82 0.65
N CYS A 65 15.60 9.15 -0.51
CA CYS A 65 15.19 9.79 -1.76
C CYS A 65 13.78 10.39 -1.69
N PHE A 66 12.82 9.71 -1.04
CA PHE A 66 11.45 10.20 -0.86
C PHE A 66 11.38 11.39 0.10
N LEU A 67 12.18 11.40 1.17
CA LEU A 67 12.26 12.54 2.10
C LEU A 67 12.82 13.82 1.45
N HIS A 68 13.53 13.70 0.32
CA HIS A 68 13.99 14.85 -0.47
C HIS A 68 12.99 15.33 -1.53
N GLN A 69 11.84 14.68 -1.68
CA GLN A 69 10.81 15.09 -2.64
C GLN A 69 9.93 16.21 -2.09
N SER A 70 9.32 16.97 -3.01
CA SER A 70 8.31 17.97 -2.63
C SER A 70 7.00 17.30 -2.20
N GLU A 71 6.22 17.96 -1.36
CA GLU A 71 4.87 17.53 -0.99
C GLU A 71 3.99 17.25 -2.21
N GLU A 72 4.06 18.10 -3.25
CA GLU A 72 3.34 17.90 -4.51
C GLU A 72 3.76 16.59 -5.21
N THR A 73 5.05 16.25 -5.18
CA THR A 73 5.55 14.99 -5.75
C THR A 73 5.02 13.80 -4.96
N LEU A 74 5.07 13.86 -3.62
CA LEU A 74 4.59 12.78 -2.75
C LEU A 74 3.09 12.54 -2.93
N GLU A 75 2.29 13.60 -3.01
CA GLU A 75 0.85 13.53 -3.30
C GLU A 75 0.58 12.91 -4.68
N LYS A 76 1.38 13.25 -5.69
CA LYS A 76 1.28 12.65 -7.02
C LYS A 76 1.63 11.16 -7.01
N CYS A 77 2.61 10.73 -6.22
CA CYS A 77 2.92 9.30 -6.06
C CYS A 77 1.70 8.52 -5.51
N ALA A 78 1.03 9.05 -4.47
CA ALA A 78 -0.20 8.46 -3.95
C ALA A 78 -1.30 8.37 -5.03
N LYS A 79 -1.51 9.44 -5.80
CA LYS A 79 -2.48 9.46 -6.90
C LYS A 79 -2.11 8.46 -8.01
N THR A 80 -0.83 8.28 -8.31
CA THR A 80 -0.36 7.30 -9.29
C THR A 80 -0.67 5.87 -8.83
N GLN A 81 -0.45 5.52 -7.56
CA GLN A 81 -0.83 4.20 -7.02
C GLN A 81 -2.33 3.96 -7.16
N GLN A 82 -3.17 4.91 -6.77
CA GLN A 82 -4.62 4.82 -6.92
C GLN A 82 -5.04 4.66 -8.39
N ALA A 83 -4.39 5.38 -9.31
CA ALA A 83 -4.65 5.24 -10.74
C ALA A 83 -4.26 3.85 -11.28
N ILE A 84 -3.17 3.26 -10.79
CA ILE A 84 -2.76 1.90 -11.14
C ILE A 84 -3.80 0.90 -10.64
N TYR A 85 -4.19 0.99 -9.37
CA TYR A 85 -5.13 0.04 -8.75
C TYR A 85 -6.52 0.11 -9.37
N SER A 86 -7.02 1.32 -9.62
CA SER A 86 -8.31 1.52 -10.30
C SER A 86 -8.29 1.22 -11.81
N SER A 87 -7.13 0.92 -12.38
CA SER A 87 -7.02 0.63 -13.81
C SER A 87 -7.63 -0.73 -14.16
N PHE A 88 -8.21 -0.82 -15.37
CA PHE A 88 -8.66 -2.08 -15.95
C PHE A 88 -7.57 -3.17 -15.94
N TRP A 89 -6.30 -2.77 -16.05
CA TRP A 89 -5.16 -3.69 -16.10
C TRP A 89 -4.89 -4.36 -14.76
N CYS A 90 -5.05 -3.63 -13.64
CA CYS A 90 -4.91 -4.22 -12.31
C CYS A 90 -6.12 -5.10 -11.98
N ALA A 91 -7.34 -4.63 -12.28
CA ALA A 91 -8.58 -5.35 -11.98
C ALA A 91 -8.78 -6.66 -12.77
N ARG A 92 -7.95 -6.91 -13.79
CA ARG A 92 -7.97 -8.15 -14.57
C ARG A 92 -7.35 -9.33 -13.81
N HIS A 93 -6.56 -9.06 -12.79
CA HIS A 93 -5.85 -10.04 -11.96
C HIS A 93 -6.34 -9.98 -10.52
#